data_AF-Q8PBK5-F1
#
_entry.id   AF-Q8PBK5-F1
#
_cell.length_a   1.000
_cell.length_b   1.000
_cell.length_c   1.000
_cell.angle_alpha   90.00
_cell.angle_beta   90.00
_cell.angle_gamma   90.00
#
_symmetry.space_group_name_H-M   'P 1'
#
loop_
_entity.id
_entity.type
_entity.pdbx_description
1 polymer ?
#
loop_
_entity_poly.entity_id
_entity_poly.type
_entity_poly.pdbx_seq_one_letter_code
_entity_poly.pdbx_strand_id
1 'polypeptide(L)'
;MSTDSKLRRDARKRATERARNQAAANPAPVSPIEPHAELRDQQRTLLAGIVRRDGEWVLGMDGRIAGESTSAAQVLALIMRAAELHERQGTPVRLTYSDALKDAAHAEAAADGMEFERRQAALLRVHVQHRQRQDREDQRHAQPGQEDRQHRSYDSPATAEGSLHRCPCDPAKAASQAWPRRCH
;
A
#
# COMPACT_ATOMS: atom_id res chain seq x y z
N MET A 1 -9.52 -7.87 29.88
CA MET A 1 -9.28 -6.97 28.72
C MET A 1 -10.61 -6.66 28.04
N SER A 2 -10.87 -5.40 27.70
CA SER A 2 -12.22 -4.87 27.41
C SER A 2 -12.70 -5.12 25.96
N THR A 3 -13.84 -5.81 25.83
CA THR A 3 -14.59 -6.12 24.60
C THR A 3 -15.19 -4.89 23.91
N ASP A 4 -15.39 -3.81 24.67
CA ASP A 4 -15.98 -2.55 24.21
C ASP A 4 -15.10 -1.84 23.15
N SER A 5 -13.76 -1.99 23.25
CA SER A 5 -12.82 -1.38 22.31
C SER A 5 -12.82 -2.03 20.91
N LYS A 6 -13.17 -3.33 20.80
CA LYS A 6 -13.31 -4.01 19.51
C LYS A 6 -14.63 -3.65 18.83
N LEU A 7 -15.72 -3.63 19.59
CA LEU A 7 -17.05 -3.26 19.10
C LEU A 7 -17.07 -1.84 18.50
N ARG A 8 -16.39 -0.87 19.13
CA ARG A 8 -16.27 0.50 18.59
C ARG A 8 -15.49 0.55 17.27
N ARG A 9 -14.50 -0.33 17.09
CA ARG A 9 -13.66 -0.36 15.88
C ARG A 9 -14.37 -0.99 14.71
N ASP A 10 -15.10 -2.09 14.95
CA ASP A 10 -15.95 -2.74 13.94
C ASP A 10 -17.16 -1.88 13.58
N ALA A 11 -17.73 -1.15 14.55
CA ALA A 11 -18.78 -0.17 14.28
C ALA A 11 -18.29 0.95 13.36
N ARG A 12 -17.05 1.44 13.53
CA ARG A 12 -16.45 2.45 12.64
C ARG A 12 -16.22 1.89 11.24
N LYS A 13 -15.63 0.70 11.09
CA LYS A 13 -15.43 0.06 9.77
C LYS A 13 -16.76 -0.16 9.04
N ARG A 14 -17.77 -0.68 9.74
CA ARG A 14 -19.12 -0.89 9.18
C ARG A 14 -19.83 0.42 8.86
N ALA A 15 -19.59 1.49 9.61
CA ALA A 15 -20.12 2.82 9.30
C ALA A 15 -19.50 3.38 8.02
N THR A 16 -18.19 3.25 7.83
CA THR A 16 -17.49 3.66 6.60
C THR A 16 -18.00 2.87 5.38
N GLU A 17 -18.19 1.56 5.53
CA GLU A 17 -18.68 0.70 4.46
C GLU A 17 -20.16 0.97 4.11
N ARG A 18 -20.99 1.25 5.12
CA ARG A 18 -22.37 1.69 4.92
C ARG A 18 -22.46 3.07 4.27
N ALA A 19 -21.59 4.01 4.64
CA ALA A 19 -21.52 5.33 4.01
C ALA A 19 -21.14 5.21 2.51
N ARG A 20 -20.18 4.34 2.18
CA ARG A 20 -19.81 4.02 0.80
C ARG A 20 -20.95 3.41 -0.01
N ASN A 21 -21.73 2.50 0.60
CA ASN A 21 -22.85 1.84 -0.07
C ASN A 21 -24.08 2.77 -0.19
N GLN A 22 -24.29 3.66 0.78
CA GLN A 22 -25.34 4.69 0.73
C GLN A 22 -25.04 5.78 -0.32
N ALA A 23 -23.76 6.16 -0.49
CA ALA A 23 -23.34 7.07 -1.55
C ALA A 23 -23.55 6.49 -2.96
N ALA A 24 -23.54 5.16 -3.11
CA ALA A 24 -23.87 4.48 -4.36
C ALA A 24 -25.38 4.31 -4.59
N ALA A 25 -26.17 4.24 -3.52
CA ALA A 25 -27.62 3.95 -3.59
C ALA A 25 -28.50 5.20 -3.74
N ASN A 26 -28.01 6.40 -3.46
CA ASN A 26 -28.78 7.64 -3.57
C ASN A 26 -27.96 8.76 -4.23
N PRO A 27 -27.96 8.87 -5.57
CA PRO A 27 -27.27 9.97 -6.24
C PRO A 27 -28.00 11.29 -5.92
N ALA A 28 -27.41 12.06 -5.00
CA ALA A 28 -27.82 13.43 -4.71
C ALA A 28 -27.74 14.30 -5.98
N PRO A 29 -28.58 15.35 -6.11
CA PRO A 29 -28.58 16.25 -7.26
C PRO A 29 -27.18 16.80 -7.52
N VAL A 30 -26.76 16.70 -8.78
CA VAL A 30 -25.38 16.92 -9.23
C VAL A 30 -25.02 18.40 -9.08
N SER A 31 -24.33 18.75 -8.00
CA SER A 31 -23.54 20.00 -7.93
C SER A 31 -22.64 20.07 -9.18
N PRO A 32 -22.56 21.22 -9.87
CA PRO A 32 -21.75 21.33 -11.09
C PRO A 32 -20.30 20.95 -10.78
N ILE A 33 -19.77 19.97 -11.52
CA ILE A 33 -18.40 19.49 -11.36
C ILE A 33 -17.49 20.53 -12.02
N GLU A 34 -16.81 21.33 -11.21
CA GLU A 34 -15.83 22.30 -11.70
C GLU A 34 -14.45 21.62 -11.78
N PRO A 35 -13.87 21.48 -12.99
CA PRO A 35 -12.52 20.97 -13.16
C PRO A 35 -11.51 22.03 -12.74
N HIS A 36 -10.61 21.67 -11.82
CA HIS A 36 -9.66 22.60 -11.23
C HIS A 36 -8.21 22.28 -11.52
N ALA A 37 -7.87 21.05 -11.90
CA ALA A 37 -6.57 20.72 -12.46
C ALA A 37 -6.66 19.51 -13.39
N GLU A 38 -5.79 19.47 -14.40
CA GLU A 38 -5.67 18.38 -15.34
C GLU A 38 -4.20 18.11 -15.63
N LEU A 39 -3.82 16.84 -15.53
CA LEU A 39 -2.52 16.32 -15.92
C LEU A 39 -2.70 15.50 -17.19
N ARG A 40 -2.09 15.94 -18.29
CA ARG A 40 -2.20 15.29 -19.60
C ARG A 40 -0.84 14.89 -20.15
N ASP A 41 -0.79 13.81 -20.93
CA ASP A 41 0.41 13.46 -21.71
C ASP A 41 0.51 14.30 -23.01
N GLN A 42 1.54 14.02 -23.83
CA GLN A 42 1.69 14.63 -25.16
C GLN A 42 0.55 14.30 -26.12
N GLN A 43 -0.06 13.12 -25.98
CA GLN A 43 -1.20 12.66 -26.76
C GLN A 43 -2.52 13.32 -26.31
N ARG A 44 -2.48 14.18 -25.29
CA ARG A 44 -3.61 14.84 -24.63
C ARG A 44 -4.51 13.88 -23.86
N THR A 45 -4.04 12.66 -23.58
CA THR A 45 -4.67 11.70 -22.68
C THR A 45 -4.65 12.27 -21.27
N LEU A 46 -5.79 12.22 -20.58
CA LEU A 46 -5.91 12.66 -19.19
C LEU A 46 -5.37 11.56 -18.26
N LEU A 47 -4.24 11.83 -17.62
CA LEU A 47 -3.60 10.92 -16.65
C LEU A 47 -4.19 11.12 -15.25
N ALA A 48 -4.37 12.39 -14.85
CA ALA A 48 -4.97 12.73 -13.56
C ALA A 48 -5.75 14.04 -13.65
N GLY A 49 -6.70 14.24 -12.76
CA GLY A 49 -7.47 15.48 -12.67
C GLY A 49 -7.97 15.75 -11.26
N ILE A 50 -8.11 17.03 -10.93
CA ILE A 50 -8.73 17.48 -9.68
C ILE A 50 -10.05 18.16 -10.01
N VAL A 51 -11.10 17.73 -9.33
CA VAL A 51 -12.42 18.35 -9.40
C VAL A 51 -12.86 18.75 -8.00
N ARG A 52 -13.75 19.74 -7.92
CA ARG A 52 -14.39 20.12 -6.65
C ARG A 52 -15.83 19.67 -6.67
N ARG A 53 -16.23 18.90 -5.65
CA ARG A 53 -17.58 18.37 -5.51
C ARG A 53 -18.04 18.55 -4.08
N ASP A 54 -19.21 19.16 -3.89
CA ASP A 54 -19.82 19.34 -2.56
C ASP A 54 -18.88 20.01 -1.54
N GLY A 55 -17.98 20.87 -2.03
CA GLY A 55 -16.96 21.58 -1.24
C GLY A 55 -15.66 20.80 -1.01
N GLU A 56 -15.60 19.51 -1.35
CA GLU A 56 -14.42 18.66 -1.23
C GLU A 56 -13.60 18.62 -2.51
N TRP A 57 -12.28 18.44 -2.36
CA TRP A 57 -11.36 18.26 -3.46
C TRP A 57 -11.19 16.78 -3.77
N VAL A 58 -11.48 16.39 -4.99
CA VAL A 58 -11.42 15.00 -5.44
C VAL A 58 -10.33 14.87 -6.49
N LEU A 59 -9.36 13.99 -6.23
CA LEU A 59 -8.31 13.62 -7.16
C LEU A 59 -8.70 12.34 -7.90
N GLY A 60 -8.86 12.44 -9.21
CA GLY A 60 -8.98 11.31 -10.12
C GLY A 60 -7.65 10.98 -10.78
N MET A 61 -7.33 9.69 -10.93
CA MET A 61 -6.22 9.17 -11.73
C MET A 61 -6.75 8.08 -12.66
N ASP A 62 -6.39 8.12 -13.94
CA ASP A 62 -6.78 7.14 -14.96
C ASP A 62 -8.29 6.86 -15.02
N GLY A 63 -9.12 7.91 -14.85
CA GLY A 63 -10.57 7.81 -14.82
C GLY A 63 -11.17 7.20 -13.54
N ARG A 64 -10.37 6.96 -12.50
CA ARG A 64 -10.81 6.46 -11.19
C ARG A 64 -10.54 7.47 -10.09
N ILE A 65 -11.37 7.49 -9.05
CA ILE A 65 -11.10 8.33 -7.87
C ILE A 65 -9.94 7.72 -7.08
N ALA A 66 -8.85 8.46 -7.00
CA ALA A 66 -7.64 8.08 -6.27
C ALA A 66 -7.70 8.51 -4.80
N GLY A 67 -8.39 9.62 -4.52
CA GLY A 67 -8.59 10.11 -3.17
C GLY A 67 -9.44 11.38 -3.13
N GLU A 68 -10.05 11.63 -1.99
CA GLU A 68 -10.77 12.84 -1.65
C GLU A 68 -10.07 13.52 -0.47
N SER A 69 -10.09 14.85 -0.43
CA SER A 69 -9.55 15.63 0.68
C SER A 69 -10.25 16.97 0.79
N THR A 70 -10.33 17.48 2.02
CA THR A 70 -10.80 18.83 2.30
C THR A 70 -9.71 19.88 2.10
N SER A 71 -8.44 19.48 1.96
CA SER A 71 -7.30 20.39 1.80
C SER A 71 -6.91 20.53 0.32
N ALA A 72 -6.99 21.77 -0.18
CA ALA A 72 -6.54 22.17 -1.52
C ALA A 72 -5.02 21.98 -1.65
N ALA A 73 -4.27 22.35 -0.61
CA ALA A 73 -2.82 22.22 -0.60
C ALA A 73 -2.39 20.76 -0.73
N GLN A 74 -3.13 19.83 -0.11
CA GLN A 74 -2.85 18.41 -0.18
C GLN A 74 -3.07 17.85 -1.59
N VAL A 75 -4.23 18.10 -2.21
CA VAL A 75 -4.50 17.57 -3.57
C VAL A 75 -3.55 18.18 -4.61
N LEU A 76 -3.21 19.46 -4.48
CA LEU A 76 -2.26 20.13 -5.36
C LEU A 76 -0.85 19.54 -5.21
N ALA A 77 -0.41 19.27 -3.99
CA ALA A 77 0.85 18.57 -3.72
C ALA A 77 0.90 17.19 -4.40
N LEU A 78 -0.21 16.44 -4.35
CA LEU A 78 -0.28 15.10 -4.93
C LEU A 78 -0.23 15.11 -6.45
N ILE A 79 -0.96 16.01 -7.12
CA ILE A 79 -0.94 16.05 -8.59
C ILE A 79 0.41 16.54 -9.13
N MET A 80 1.08 17.48 -8.44
CA MET A 80 2.44 17.88 -8.80
C MET A 80 3.43 16.71 -8.67
N ARG A 81 3.33 15.94 -7.57
CA ARG A 81 4.14 14.74 -7.39
C ARG A 81 3.85 13.66 -8.44
N ALA A 82 2.59 13.49 -8.84
CA ALA A 82 2.23 12.59 -9.92
C ALA A 82 2.87 13.02 -11.24
N ALA A 83 2.84 14.32 -11.56
CA ALA A 83 3.49 14.88 -12.75
C ALA A 83 5.00 14.58 -12.76
N GLU A 84 5.70 14.86 -11.66
CA GLU A 84 7.13 14.52 -11.52
C GLU A 84 7.42 13.03 -11.71
N LEU A 85 6.54 12.16 -11.22
CA LEU A 85 6.70 10.72 -11.35
C LEU A 85 6.58 10.27 -12.82
N HIS A 86 5.63 10.83 -13.56
CA HIS A 86 5.48 10.54 -14.99
C HIS A 86 6.67 11.05 -15.81
N GLU A 87 7.17 12.26 -15.53
CA GLU A 87 8.39 12.78 -16.16
C GLU A 87 9.59 11.86 -15.93
N ARG A 88 9.78 11.37 -14.70
CA ARG A 88 10.86 10.42 -14.35
C ARG A 88 10.71 9.07 -15.05
N GLN A 89 9.49 8.67 -15.40
CA GLN A 89 9.20 7.47 -16.17
C GLN A 89 9.38 7.69 -17.69
N GLY A 90 9.79 8.89 -18.12
CA GLY A 90 9.96 9.25 -19.52
C GLY A 90 8.65 9.60 -20.22
N THR A 91 7.57 9.85 -19.47
CA THR A 91 6.31 10.35 -20.02
C THR A 91 6.26 11.87 -19.82
N PRO A 92 6.49 12.67 -20.87
CA PRO A 92 6.34 14.11 -20.81
C PRO A 92 4.87 14.47 -20.56
N VAL A 93 4.62 15.27 -19.52
CA VAL A 93 3.31 15.64 -19.04
C VAL A 93 3.12 17.15 -18.97
N ARG A 94 1.89 17.57 -19.20
CA ARG A 94 1.44 18.94 -19.06
C ARG A 94 0.44 19.00 -17.91
N LEU A 95 0.84 19.70 -16.84
CA LEU A 95 -0.04 20.01 -15.74
C LEU A 95 -0.66 21.41 -15.97
N THR A 96 -1.98 21.49 -15.94
CA THR A 96 -2.74 22.74 -15.93
C THR A 96 -3.59 22.79 -14.66
N TYR A 97 -3.58 23.91 -13.96
CA TYR A 97 -4.36 24.12 -12.74
C TYR A 97 -5.04 25.48 -12.79
N SER A 98 -6.19 25.57 -12.13
CA SER A 98 -6.99 26.78 -11.96
C SER A 98 -6.45 27.66 -10.84
N ASP A 99 -6.61 28.97 -10.98
CA ASP A 99 -6.21 29.93 -9.96
C ASP A 99 -6.96 29.69 -8.64
N ALA A 100 -8.23 29.28 -8.68
CA ALA A 100 -9.01 28.94 -7.50
C ALA A 100 -8.36 27.84 -6.63
N LEU A 101 -7.80 26.78 -7.25
CA LEU A 101 -7.09 25.74 -6.53
C LEU A 101 -5.78 26.25 -5.95
N LYS A 102 -5.05 27.06 -6.73
CA LYS A 102 -3.78 27.66 -6.31
C LYS A 102 -3.99 28.60 -5.12
N ASP A 103 -4.96 29.50 -5.21
CA ASP A 103 -5.28 30.47 -4.17
C ASP A 103 -5.73 29.80 -2.88
N ALA A 104 -6.58 28.76 -2.98
CA ALA A 104 -6.99 27.97 -1.81
C ALA A 104 -5.79 27.28 -1.15
N ALA A 105 -4.89 26.71 -1.94
CA ALA A 105 -3.69 26.05 -1.44
C ALA A 105 -2.69 27.04 -0.79
N HIS A 106 -2.54 28.24 -1.37
CA HIS A 106 -1.72 29.31 -0.78
C HIS A 106 -2.35 29.91 0.47
N ALA A 107 -3.68 30.07 0.51
CA ALA A 107 -4.40 30.55 1.69
C ALA A 107 -4.21 29.58 2.88
N GLU A 108 -4.26 28.27 2.63
CA GLU A 108 -3.95 27.26 3.64
C GLU A 108 -2.50 27.33 4.13
N ALA A 109 -1.53 27.59 3.25
CA ALA A 109 -0.13 27.76 3.65
C ALA A 109 0.07 29.03 4.49
N ALA A 110 -0.57 30.12 4.08
CA ALA A 110 -0.58 31.36 4.84
C ALA A 110 -1.24 31.20 6.21
N ALA A 111 -2.32 30.42 6.32
CA ALA A 111 -2.99 30.12 7.59
C ALA A 111 -2.06 29.40 8.59
N ASP A 112 -1.17 28.53 8.08
CA ASP A 112 -0.17 27.84 8.89
C ASP A 112 1.12 28.66 9.11
N GLY A 113 1.19 29.88 8.59
CA GLY A 113 2.33 30.78 8.72
C GLY A 113 3.60 30.27 8.02
N MET A 114 3.45 29.44 7.00
CA MET A 114 4.57 28.80 6.30
C MET A 114 4.46 28.96 4.78
N GLU A 115 5.59 28.89 4.09
CA GLU A 115 5.61 28.94 2.63
C GLU A 115 4.94 27.71 2.02
N PHE A 116 4.29 27.91 0.87
CA PHE A 116 3.55 26.86 0.17
C PHE A 116 4.41 25.63 -0.13
N GLU A 117 5.64 25.82 -0.62
CA GLU A 117 6.57 24.70 -0.91
C GLU A 117 6.90 23.89 0.35
N ARG A 118 7.10 24.59 1.49
CA ARG A 118 7.36 23.93 2.77
C ARG A 118 6.13 23.15 3.24
N ARG A 119 4.93 23.71 3.10
CA ARG A 119 3.66 23.04 3.41
C ARG A 119 3.48 21.81 2.52
N GLN A 120 3.69 21.96 1.23
CA GLN A 120 3.61 20.89 0.24
C GLN A 120 4.56 19.74 0.59
N ALA A 121 5.83 20.03 0.88
CA ALA A 121 6.81 19.02 1.28
C ALA A 121 6.40 18.29 2.56
N ALA A 122 5.87 19.00 3.55
CA ALA A 122 5.37 18.41 4.79
C ALA A 122 4.18 17.47 4.52
N LEU A 123 3.20 17.89 3.72
CA LEU A 123 2.03 17.08 3.35
C LEU A 123 2.43 15.80 2.60
N LEU A 124 3.35 15.91 1.63
CA LEU A 124 3.87 14.76 0.90
C LEU A 124 4.61 13.79 1.81
N ARG A 125 5.42 14.31 2.75
CA ARG A 125 6.12 13.48 3.72
C ARG A 125 5.15 12.67 4.57
N VAL A 126 4.10 13.31 5.10
CA VAL A 126 3.06 12.64 5.89
C VAL A 126 2.34 11.57 5.07
N HIS A 127 1.98 11.89 3.82
CA HIS A 127 1.29 10.95 2.93
C HIS A 127 2.16 9.72 2.61
N VAL A 128 3.42 9.92 2.25
CA VAL A 128 4.37 8.84 1.98
C VAL A 128 4.58 7.96 3.22
N GLN A 129 4.70 8.56 4.40
CA GLN A 129 4.81 7.82 5.66
C GLN A 129 3.56 6.98 5.94
N HIS A 130 2.37 7.53 5.69
CA HIS A 130 1.13 6.79 5.88
C HIS A 130 1.04 5.58 4.94
N ARG A 131 1.35 5.76 3.64
CA ARG A 131 1.39 4.66 2.68
C ARG A 131 2.39 3.57 3.11
N GLN A 132 3.60 3.94 3.50
CA GLN A 132 4.60 2.96 3.98
C GLN A 132 4.16 2.19 5.23
N ARG A 133 3.44 2.86 6.14
CA ARG A 133 2.88 2.19 7.33
C ARG A 133 1.81 1.17 6.94
N GLN A 134 0.93 1.53 6.01
CA GLN A 134 -0.09 0.63 5.46
C GLN A 134 0.57 -0.57 4.78
N ASP A 135 1.56 -0.36 3.92
CA ASP A 135 2.26 -1.45 3.23
C ASP A 135 2.93 -2.42 4.22
N ARG A 136 3.53 -1.89 5.30
CA ARG A 136 4.12 -2.72 6.37
C ARG A 136 3.05 -3.49 7.17
N GLU A 137 1.89 -2.90 7.39
CA GLU A 137 0.76 -3.57 8.04
C GLU A 137 0.22 -4.71 7.16
N ASP A 138 0.04 -4.45 5.87
CA ASP A 138 -0.42 -5.44 4.90
C ASP A 138 0.58 -6.60 4.76
N GLN A 139 1.89 -6.32 4.73
CA GLN A 139 2.93 -7.34 4.73
C GLN A 139 2.90 -8.22 6.00
N ARG A 140 2.63 -7.64 7.17
CA ARG A 140 2.47 -8.42 8.42
C ARG A 140 1.23 -9.31 8.38
N HIS A 141 0.14 -8.83 7.77
CA HIS A 141 -1.10 -9.61 7.64
C HIS A 141 -1.03 -10.66 6.52
N ALA A 142 -0.15 -10.49 5.52
CA ALA A 142 0.06 -11.41 4.42
C ALA A 142 0.95 -12.62 4.75
N GLN A 143 1.53 -12.72 5.95
CA GLN A 143 2.19 -13.93 6.45
C GLN A 143 1.32 -14.69 7.47
N PRO A 144 0.24 -15.38 7.06
CA PRO A 144 -0.36 -16.40 7.91
C PRO A 144 0.46 -17.70 7.79
N GLY A 145 1.08 -18.11 8.90
CA GLY A 145 1.43 -19.52 9.16
C GLY A 145 2.63 -20.11 8.41
N GLN A 146 3.85 -19.83 8.87
CA GLN A 146 4.98 -20.77 8.71
C GLN A 146 5.38 -21.46 10.02
N GLU A 147 4.75 -21.13 11.15
CA GLU A 147 5.19 -21.63 12.47
C GLU A 147 4.57 -22.98 12.88
N ASP A 148 3.47 -23.43 12.27
CA ASP A 148 2.79 -24.68 12.67
C ASP A 148 3.31 -25.96 11.98
N ARG A 149 4.33 -25.89 11.10
CA ARG A 149 4.82 -27.07 10.38
C ARG A 149 5.96 -27.81 11.07
N GLN A 150 6.61 -27.23 12.08
CA GLN A 150 7.80 -27.84 12.71
C GLN A 150 7.53 -28.56 14.03
N HIS A 151 6.33 -28.44 14.62
CA HIS A 151 6.05 -29.00 15.96
C HIS A 151 5.25 -30.32 15.94
N ARG A 152 5.41 -31.17 14.91
CA ARG A 152 4.78 -32.51 14.88
C ARG A 152 5.68 -33.64 14.38
N SER A 153 6.99 -33.50 14.52
CA SER A 153 7.94 -34.55 14.12
C SER A 153 9.05 -34.77 15.14
N TYR A 154 8.73 -34.94 16.43
CA TYR A 154 9.61 -35.63 17.39
C TYR A 154 8.77 -36.07 18.59
N ASP A 155 8.09 -37.20 18.46
CA ASP A 155 7.86 -38.07 19.62
C ASP A 155 7.65 -39.51 19.12
N SER A 156 8.72 -40.29 19.18
CA SER A 156 8.66 -41.74 19.02
C SER A 156 9.85 -42.37 19.76
N PRO A 157 9.71 -42.73 21.04
CA PRO A 157 10.71 -43.52 21.75
C PRO A 157 10.43 -45.02 21.51
N ALA A 158 11.13 -45.61 20.54
CA ALA A 158 11.19 -47.07 20.39
C ALA A 158 12.27 -47.63 21.31
N THR A 159 11.88 -47.96 22.55
CA THR A 159 12.59 -48.92 23.40
C THR A 159 11.85 -50.26 23.33
N ALA A 160 12.45 -51.25 22.69
CA ALA A 160 12.15 -52.66 22.94
C ALA A 160 13.40 -53.48 22.64
N GLU A 161 14.11 -53.80 23.73
CA GLU A 161 15.15 -54.79 23.82
C GLU A 161 14.63 -56.17 23.35
N GLY A 162 15.48 -56.93 22.67
CA GLY A 162 15.14 -58.28 22.21
C GLY A 162 16.23 -58.95 21.39
N SER A 163 17.50 -58.80 21.78
CA SER A 163 18.63 -59.48 21.14
C SER A 163 18.92 -60.79 21.87
N LEU A 164 18.34 -61.88 21.38
CA LEU A 164 18.79 -63.25 21.63
C LEU A 164 18.62 -64.04 20.34
N HIS A 165 19.68 -64.18 19.53
CA HIS A 165 20.14 -65.46 18.97
C HIS A 165 21.34 -65.27 18.02
N ARG A 166 22.50 -65.77 18.50
CA ARG A 166 23.45 -66.67 17.81
C ARG A 166 23.93 -66.33 16.38
N CYS A 167 25.25 -66.12 16.29
CA CYS A 167 26.15 -66.20 15.12
C CYS A 167 26.12 -67.59 14.43
N PRO A 168 26.92 -67.90 13.36
CA PRO A 168 27.94 -67.12 12.60
C PRO A 168 27.94 -67.39 11.04
N CYS A 169 29.04 -66.98 10.35
CA CYS A 169 29.49 -67.26 8.96
C CYS A 169 28.99 -66.23 7.91
N ASP A 170 29.76 -65.65 6.99
CA ASP A 170 31.04 -66.00 6.34
C ASP A 170 31.63 -64.75 5.62
N PRO A 171 32.95 -64.63 5.38
CA PRO A 171 33.59 -63.44 4.80
C PRO A 171 34.04 -63.63 3.33
N ALA A 172 33.72 -62.71 2.41
CA ALA A 172 34.47 -62.57 1.16
C ALA A 172 34.18 -61.27 0.37
N LYS A 173 35.28 -60.53 0.09
CA LYS A 173 35.58 -59.73 -1.12
C LYS A 173 34.61 -58.59 -1.55
N ALA A 174 35.04 -57.45 -2.10
CA ALA A 174 36.35 -56.92 -2.47
C ALA A 174 36.18 -55.44 -2.86
N ALA A 175 37.28 -54.69 -2.72
CA ALA A 175 37.80 -53.67 -3.65
C ALA A 175 36.88 -52.47 -4.00
N SER A 176 37.16 -51.24 -3.55
CA SER A 176 38.32 -50.37 -3.86
C SER A 176 38.07 -49.39 -5.02
N GLN A 177 38.42 -48.13 -4.75
CA GLN A 177 38.83 -47.05 -5.66
C GLN A 177 37.70 -46.29 -6.38
N ALA A 178 37.78 -44.98 -6.62
CA ALA A 178 38.66 -43.90 -6.20
C ALA A 178 37.99 -42.60 -6.70
N TRP A 179 38.14 -41.50 -5.98
CA TRP A 179 37.70 -40.16 -6.43
C TRP A 179 38.95 -39.30 -6.69
N PRO A 180 39.05 -38.55 -7.80
CA PRO A 180 40.19 -37.67 -8.03
C PRO A 180 40.01 -36.34 -7.27
N ARG A 181 41.10 -35.91 -6.62
CA ARG A 181 41.29 -34.57 -6.07
C ARG A 181 41.86 -33.65 -7.17
N ARG A 182 41.42 -32.40 -7.22
CA ARG A 182 42.16 -31.31 -7.86
C ARG A 182 41.91 -30.00 -7.12
N CYS A 183 42.92 -29.53 -6.41
CA CYS A 183 43.11 -28.12 -6.06
C CYS A 183 44.55 -27.75 -6.47
N HIS A 184 44.73 -26.47 -6.79
CA HIS A 184 45.94 -25.81 -7.30
C HIS A 184 47.20 -26.05 -6.46
#